data_AF-A0A382K9F5-F1
#
_entry.id   AF-A0A382K9F5-F1
#
_cell.length_a   1.000
_cell.length_b   1.000
_cell.length_c   1.000
_cell.angle_alpha   90.00
_cell.angle_beta   90.00
_cell.angle_gamma   90.00
#
_symmetry.space_group_name_H-M   'P 1'
#
loop_
_entity.id
_entity.type
_entity.pdbx_description
1 polymer ?
#
loop_
_entity_poly.entity_id
_entity_poly.type
_entity_poly.pdbx_seq_one_letter_code
_entity_poly.pdbx_strand_id
1 'polypeptide(L)'
;MSIIVNQANFVRNHRNFGLLMVLVLMAGCVTNQYPYSASLGGNDRVVGVGYAVINIQPGNSPEEKRLMAIKVSKLEAYKSLAEQIYGQYLESRGTLSNLKMGEEELVSRVE
;
A
#
# COMPACT_ATOMS: atom_id res chain seq x y z
N MET A 1 6.80 -55.57 37.38
CA MET A 1 7.42 -54.25 37.62
C MET A 1 7.40 -53.33 36.38
N SER A 2 7.63 -53.86 35.17
CA SER A 2 7.83 -53.06 33.94
C SER A 2 6.57 -52.39 33.35
N ILE A 3 5.36 -52.92 33.62
CA ILE A 3 4.10 -52.41 33.05
C ILE A 3 3.67 -51.07 33.70
N ILE A 4 3.91 -50.89 34.99
CA ILE A 4 3.53 -49.69 35.76
C ILE A 4 4.41 -48.49 35.39
N VAL A 5 5.71 -48.73 35.15
CA VAL A 5 6.67 -47.71 34.70
C VAL A 5 6.31 -47.20 33.30
N ASN A 6 5.80 -48.06 32.41
CA ASN A 6 5.40 -47.66 31.05
C ASN A 6 4.14 -46.77 31.06
N GLN A 7 3.17 -47.03 31.94
CA GLN A 7 1.98 -46.19 32.12
C GLN A 7 2.31 -44.80 32.70
N ALA A 8 3.20 -44.75 33.70
CA ALA A 8 3.66 -43.48 34.29
C ALA A 8 4.47 -42.63 33.29
N ASN A 9 5.29 -43.28 32.45
CA ASN A 9 6.02 -42.62 31.37
C ASN A 9 5.08 -42.13 30.24
N PHE A 10 4.05 -42.90 29.91
CA PHE A 10 3.05 -42.53 28.91
C PHE A 10 2.25 -41.30 29.34
N VAL A 11 1.76 -41.25 30.59
CA VAL A 11 1.04 -40.08 31.13
C VAL A 11 1.94 -38.84 31.24
N ARG A 12 3.20 -39.04 31.67
CA ARG A 12 4.20 -37.95 31.72
C ARG A 12 4.51 -37.41 30.32
N ASN A 13 4.64 -38.27 29.33
CA ASN A 13 4.88 -37.88 27.94
C ASN A 13 3.68 -37.16 27.33
N HIS A 14 2.45 -37.63 27.60
CA HIS A 14 1.22 -37.00 27.12
C HIS A 14 0.98 -35.63 27.77
N ARG A 15 1.32 -35.48 29.07
CA ARG A 15 1.30 -34.19 29.77
C ARG A 15 2.34 -33.22 29.23
N ASN A 16 3.56 -33.71 28.96
CA ASN A 16 4.62 -32.89 28.36
C ASN A 16 4.26 -32.47 26.93
N PHE A 17 3.65 -33.37 26.14
CA PHE A 17 3.17 -33.08 24.78
C PHE A 17 2.04 -32.03 24.80
N GLY A 18 1.10 -32.15 25.74
CA GLY A 18 0.05 -31.14 25.95
C GLY A 18 0.63 -29.78 26.33
N LEU A 19 1.64 -29.75 27.20
CA LEU A 19 2.31 -28.51 27.63
C LEU A 19 3.09 -27.87 26.46
N LEU A 20 3.76 -28.66 25.64
CA LEU A 20 4.48 -28.21 24.43
C LEU A 20 3.51 -27.61 23.39
N MET A 21 2.35 -28.23 23.19
CA MET A 21 1.34 -27.76 22.24
C MET A 21 0.73 -26.40 22.65
N VAL A 22 0.48 -26.18 23.94
CA VAL A 22 0.01 -24.89 24.47
C VAL A 22 1.07 -23.78 24.32
N LEU A 23 2.35 -24.13 24.51
CA LEU A 23 3.47 -23.20 24.35
C LEU A 23 3.64 -22.73 22.90
N VAL A 24 3.42 -23.63 21.93
CA VAL A 24 3.49 -23.31 20.49
C VAL A 24 2.34 -22.38 20.06
N LEU A 25 1.13 -22.56 20.62
CA LEU A 25 -0.02 -21.72 20.28
C LEU A 25 0.12 -20.25 20.74
N MET A 26 0.96 -19.98 21.74
CA MET A 26 1.21 -18.62 22.23
C MET A 26 2.37 -17.90 21.52
N ALA A 27 3.07 -18.56 20.59
CA ALA A 27 4.23 -17.97 19.88
C ALA A 27 3.85 -17.05 18.70
N GLY A 28 2.57 -16.71 18.52
CA GLY A 28 2.09 -15.89 17.41
C GLY A 28 1.60 -14.51 17.84
N CYS A 29 2.50 -13.55 18.06
CA CYS A 29 2.13 -12.14 17.96
C CYS A 29 2.71 -11.57 16.67
N VAL A 30 1.90 -11.48 15.61
CA VAL A 30 2.28 -10.72 14.41
C VAL A 30 2.08 -9.24 14.70
N THR A 31 3.16 -8.55 15.06
CA THR A 31 3.17 -7.09 15.09
C THR A 31 3.46 -6.59 13.68
N ASN A 32 2.40 -6.20 12.96
CA ASN A 32 2.58 -5.49 11.70
C ASN A 32 2.95 -4.04 12.03
N GLN A 33 4.24 -3.79 12.26
CA GLN A 33 4.79 -2.45 12.20
C GLN A 33 4.71 -1.99 10.74
N TYR A 34 3.56 -1.47 10.35
CA TYR A 34 3.46 -0.61 9.19
C TYR A 34 4.39 0.57 9.45
N PRO A 35 5.40 0.82 8.59
CA PRO A 35 6.14 2.06 8.64
C PRO A 35 5.19 3.15 8.12
N TYR A 36 4.23 3.58 8.94
CA TYR A 36 3.68 4.91 8.77
C TYR A 36 4.76 5.84 9.31
N SER A 37 5.48 6.49 8.41
CA SER A 37 6.33 7.60 8.79
C SER A 37 5.45 8.58 9.55
N ALA A 38 5.65 8.68 10.86
CA ALA A 38 5.16 9.80 11.64
C ALA A 38 5.99 11.03 11.27
N SER A 39 5.97 11.40 9.98
CA SER A 39 6.34 12.71 9.47
C SER A 39 5.08 13.34 8.89
N LEU A 40 4.01 13.37 9.68
CA LEU A 40 2.95 14.37 9.47
C LEU A 40 3.43 15.74 9.98
N GLY A 41 4.65 16.10 9.58
CA GLY A 41 5.29 17.38 9.81
C GLY A 41 5.29 18.16 8.51
N GLY A 42 4.16 18.82 8.23
CA GLY A 42 4.05 19.99 7.36
C GLY A 42 4.40 19.85 5.88
N ASN A 43 3.38 19.96 5.02
CA ASN A 43 3.48 20.40 3.61
C ASN A 43 4.01 19.42 2.54
N ASP A 44 3.54 18.16 2.50
CA ASP A 44 3.47 17.45 1.21
C ASP A 44 2.32 18.04 0.36
N ARG A 45 2.55 19.23 -0.18
CA ARG A 45 1.63 19.92 -1.08
C ARG A 45 2.29 20.04 -2.44
N VAL A 46 1.69 19.42 -3.45
CA VAL A 46 2.12 19.56 -4.85
C VAL A 46 1.71 20.96 -5.34
N VAL A 47 2.68 21.74 -5.80
CA VAL A 47 2.47 23.11 -6.31
C VAL A 47 2.91 23.17 -7.77
N GLY A 48 2.07 23.78 -8.61
CA GLY A 48 2.34 23.96 -10.04
C GLY A 48 2.20 25.42 -10.42
N VAL A 49 3.11 25.88 -11.29
CA VAL A 49 3.16 27.24 -11.82
C VAL A 49 3.16 27.16 -13.34
N GLY A 50 2.44 28.08 -14.01
CA GLY A 50 2.37 28.15 -15.47
C GLY A 50 2.41 29.61 -15.95
N TYR A 51 3.01 29.83 -17.12
CA TYR A 51 3.34 31.14 -17.66
C TYR A 51 2.93 31.27 -19.14
N ALA A 52 1.97 32.15 -19.41
CA ALA A 52 1.62 32.50 -20.78
C ALA A 52 2.00 33.95 -21.12
N VAL A 53 2.66 34.13 -22.26
CA VAL A 53 2.94 35.46 -22.83
C VAL A 53 1.66 36.05 -23.42
N ILE A 54 1.30 37.28 -23.04
CA ILE A 54 0.03 37.92 -23.45
C ILE A 54 -0.03 38.22 -24.95
N ASN A 55 1.04 38.75 -25.53
CA ASN A 55 1.00 39.30 -26.89
C ASN A 55 0.80 38.25 -28.00
N ILE A 56 1.24 37.01 -27.73
CA ILE A 56 1.12 35.88 -28.67
C ILE A 56 -0.25 35.19 -28.60
N GLN A 57 -1.07 35.51 -27.59
CA GLN A 57 -2.37 34.88 -27.45
C GLN A 57 -3.35 35.43 -28.49
N PRO A 58 -4.24 34.57 -29.02
CA PRO A 58 -5.37 35.02 -29.82
C PRO A 58 -6.23 36.04 -29.06
N GLY A 59 -6.81 36.98 -29.79
CA GLY A 59 -7.69 38.01 -29.25
C GLY A 59 -7.56 39.30 -30.05
N ASN A 60 -8.69 39.94 -30.31
CA ASN A 60 -8.74 41.15 -31.12
C ASN A 60 -8.42 42.39 -30.29
N SER A 61 -8.66 42.34 -28.98
CA SER A 61 -8.36 43.42 -28.04
C SER A 61 -7.26 43.03 -27.04
N PRO A 62 -6.53 44.01 -26.46
CA PRO A 62 -5.54 43.76 -25.41
C PRO A 62 -6.12 43.02 -24.19
N GLU A 63 -7.38 43.29 -23.86
CA GLU A 63 -8.11 42.69 -22.74
C GLU A 63 -8.41 41.22 -23.03
N GLU A 64 -8.88 40.91 -24.25
CA GLU A 64 -9.15 39.55 -24.68
C GLU A 64 -7.88 38.68 -24.69
N LYS A 65 -6.76 39.25 -25.16
CA LYS A 65 -5.45 38.58 -25.12
C LYS A 65 -4.98 38.31 -23.69
N ARG A 66 -5.22 39.24 -22.75
CA ARG A 66 -4.91 39.04 -21.32
C ARG A 66 -5.75 37.93 -20.71
N LEU A 67 -7.05 37.92 -20.97
CA LEU A 67 -7.96 36.86 -20.52
C LEU A 67 -7.52 35.50 -21.06
N MET A 68 -7.12 35.44 -22.33
CA MET A 68 -6.61 34.21 -22.92
C MET A 68 -5.29 33.77 -22.30
N ALA A 69 -4.36 34.70 -22.05
CA ALA A 69 -3.10 34.39 -21.37
C ALA A 69 -3.34 33.78 -19.99
N ILE A 70 -4.26 34.34 -19.20
CA ILE A 70 -4.60 33.77 -17.87
C ILE A 70 -5.13 32.33 -18.01
N LYS A 71 -5.99 32.06 -18.99
CA LYS A 71 -6.51 30.70 -19.24
C LYS A 71 -5.38 29.73 -19.61
N VAL A 72 -4.46 30.16 -20.46
CA VAL A 72 -3.32 29.36 -20.90
C VAL A 72 -2.33 29.12 -19.75
N SER A 73 -1.99 30.15 -18.97
CA SER A 73 -1.14 30.00 -17.77
C SER A 73 -1.71 28.97 -16.79
N LYS A 74 -3.04 28.95 -16.64
CA LYS A 74 -3.72 27.97 -15.79
C LYS A 74 -3.63 26.55 -16.35
N LEU A 75 -3.78 26.36 -17.65
CA LEU A 75 -3.62 25.06 -18.31
C LEU A 75 -2.20 24.52 -18.17
N GLU A 76 -1.19 25.39 -18.30
CA GLU A 76 0.21 25.00 -18.13
C GLU A 76 0.52 24.63 -16.67
N ALA A 77 -0.02 25.38 -15.70
CA ALA A 77 0.10 25.00 -14.29
C ALA A 77 -0.50 23.61 -14.03
N TYR A 78 -1.63 23.28 -14.65
CA TYR A 78 -2.22 21.95 -14.56
C TYR A 78 -1.38 20.86 -15.21
N LYS A 79 -0.73 21.15 -16.35
CA LYS A 79 0.24 20.23 -16.96
C LYS A 79 1.42 19.97 -16.02
N SER A 80 1.98 21.01 -15.42
CA SER A 80 3.07 20.87 -14.43
C SER A 80 2.66 20.03 -13.22
N LEU A 81 1.43 20.21 -12.71
CA LEU A 81 0.89 19.36 -11.65
C LEU A 81 0.70 17.92 -12.11
N ALA A 82 0.18 17.70 -13.31
CA ALA A 82 0.02 16.37 -13.86
C ALA A 82 1.37 15.66 -14.00
N GLU A 83 2.39 16.33 -14.53
CA GLU A 83 3.74 15.77 -14.65
C GLU A 83 4.31 15.33 -13.28
N GLN A 84 4.11 16.15 -12.23
CA GLN A 84 4.54 15.79 -10.87
C GLN A 84 3.79 14.56 -10.33
N ILE A 85 2.48 14.45 -10.58
CA ILE A 85 1.66 13.32 -10.13
C ILE A 85 1.97 12.04 -10.92
N TYR A 86 2.18 12.14 -12.24
CA TYR A 86 2.54 11.00 -13.08
C TYR A 86 3.97 10.50 -12.83
N GLY A 87 4.90 11.40 -12.48
CA GLY A 87 6.28 11.07 -12.07
C GLY A 87 6.38 10.44 -10.68
N GLN A 88 5.37 10.66 -9.83
CA GLN A 88 5.20 9.99 -8.53
C GLN A 88 4.53 8.60 -8.66
N TYR A 89 4.81 7.86 -9.74
CA TYR A 89 4.42 6.44 -9.79
C TYR A 89 4.95 5.77 -8.53
N LEU A 90 4.03 5.19 -7.76
CA LEU A 90 4.26 4.66 -6.42
C LEU A 90 5.53 3.78 -6.41
N GLU A 91 6.66 4.33 -5.95
CA GLU A 91 7.71 3.51 -5.34
C GLU A 91 7.22 3.08 -3.95
N SER A 92 6.06 2.42 -3.94
CA SER A 92 5.66 1.60 -2.82
C SER A 92 6.52 0.36 -2.93
N ARG A 93 7.63 0.32 -2.17
CA ARG A 93 8.28 -0.96 -1.82
C ARG A 93 7.34 -1.74 -0.90
N GLY A 94 6.17 -2.09 -1.40
CA GLY A 94 5.39 -3.20 -0.89
C GLY A 94 6.03 -4.45 -1.45
N THR A 95 6.82 -5.16 -0.65
CA THR A 95 7.19 -6.54 -0.93
C THR A 95 5.91 -7.31 -1.25
N LEU A 96 5.68 -7.62 -2.53
CA LEU A 96 4.60 -8.49 -2.98
C LEU A 96 4.91 -9.93 -2.54
N SER A 97 4.78 -10.20 -1.25
CA SER A 97 4.81 -11.55 -0.68
C SER A 97 3.42 -12.21 -0.78
N ASN A 98 2.76 -12.07 -1.93
CA ASN A 98 1.59 -12.88 -2.27
C ASN A 98 1.98 -13.77 -3.44
N LEU A 99 2.86 -14.72 -3.13
CA LEU A 99 3.06 -15.92 -3.92
C LEU A 99 1.71 -16.65 -3.95
N LYS A 100 1.00 -16.48 -5.07
CA LYS A 100 -0.22 -17.19 -5.43
C LYS A 100 0.13 -18.67 -5.64
N MET A 101 -0.32 -19.59 -4.79
CA MET A 101 -0.30 -21.04 -5.08
C MET A 101 -1.12 -21.87 -4.06
N GLY A 102 -2.03 -22.71 -4.57
CA GLY A 102 -2.79 -23.76 -3.85
C GLY A 102 -4.29 -23.47 -3.71
N GLU A 103 -5.11 -23.60 -4.76
CA GLU A 103 -5.89 -24.82 -5.13
C GLU A 103 -7.39 -24.48 -5.01
N GLU A 104 -8.02 -24.11 -6.13
CA GLU A 104 -9.48 -24.02 -6.27
C GLU A 104 -9.98 -25.28 -6.97
N GLU A 105 -10.65 -26.17 -6.25
CA GLU A 105 -11.39 -27.29 -6.82
C GLU A 105 -12.75 -26.77 -7.31
N LEU A 106 -12.93 -26.71 -8.63
CA LEU A 106 -14.21 -26.32 -9.24
C LEU A 106 -15.04 -27.57 -9.54
N VAL A 107 -16.09 -27.81 -8.75
CA VAL A 107 -17.11 -28.82 -9.06
C VAL A 107 -18.29 -28.12 -9.74
N SER A 108 -18.44 -28.34 -11.05
CA SER A 108 -19.64 -27.94 -11.79
C SER A 108 -20.65 -29.09 -11.83
N ARG A 109 -21.85 -28.86 -11.30
CA ARG A 109 -23.01 -29.70 -11.62
C ARG A 109 -24.12 -28.81 -12.17
N VAL A 110 -24.57 -29.15 -13.38
CA VAL A 110 -25.76 -28.59 -14.01
C VAL A 110 -26.87 -29.61 -13.83
N GLU A 111 -27.95 -29.21 -13.19
CA GLU A 111 -29.29 -29.77 -13.45
C GLU A 111 -30.16 -28.64 -14.02
#